data_AF-A0AAN7Z697-F1
#
_entry.id   AF-A0AAN7Z697-F1
#
_cell.length_a   1.000
_cell.length_b   1.000
_cell.length_c   1.000
_cell.angle_alpha   90.00
_cell.angle_beta   90.00
_cell.angle_gamma   90.00
#
_symmetry.space_group_name_H-M   'P 1'
#
loop_
_entity.id
_entity.type
_entity.pdbx_description
1 polymer ?
#
loop_
_entity_poly.entity_id
_entity_poly.type
_entity_poly.pdbx_seq_one_letter_code
_entity_poly.pdbx_strand_id
1 'polypeptide(L)'
;MSPSTIATISVATAATGLIGPSRFLVTLLAAVSVHPESPRPGWLSFTSLASNSKPIPSWNPPWLFSLWDAIADLRRANPNFRKTLRREERRQARAEKEEAVAQTKQKRRDIQAAVDAAIEEGFPTGVNEKEQYFMEYVQQGEVMASDPTRTIDAALAFYKALKVYPTPRDLISIYDKTVDKRVLDVLAEMIAYDKSLDLNSQPAAVNLADLMGDIPTAGLD
;
A
#
# COMPACT_ATOMS: atom_id res chain seq x y z
N MET A 1 11.69 -35.98 -58.14
CA MET A 1 11.24 -35.90 -56.74
C MET A 1 11.44 -34.47 -56.28
N SER A 2 10.34 -33.73 -56.22
CA SER A 2 10.26 -32.38 -55.66
C SER A 2 10.35 -32.46 -54.13
N PRO A 3 10.91 -31.44 -53.48
CA PRO A 3 10.19 -30.88 -52.34
C PRO A 3 10.10 -29.35 -52.39
N SER A 4 8.85 -28.91 -52.37
CA SER A 4 8.32 -27.62 -51.94
C SER A 4 8.58 -27.37 -50.46
N THR A 5 9.03 -26.18 -50.02
CA THR A 5 8.80 -25.68 -48.63
C THR A 5 9.00 -24.15 -48.53
N ILE A 6 7.86 -23.45 -48.39
CA ILE A 6 7.51 -22.37 -47.44
C ILE A 6 8.28 -21.03 -47.49
N ALA A 7 7.53 -20.00 -47.94
CA ALA A 7 7.79 -18.60 -47.73
C ALA A 7 7.71 -18.22 -46.24
N THR A 8 8.72 -17.48 -45.75
CA THR A 8 8.65 -16.77 -44.47
C THR A 8 8.67 -15.28 -44.76
N ILE A 9 7.51 -14.65 -44.60
CA ILE A 9 7.35 -13.20 -44.57
C ILE A 9 7.60 -12.77 -43.14
N SER A 10 8.67 -12.02 -42.88
CA SER A 10 8.86 -11.34 -41.61
C SER A 10 8.61 -9.85 -41.82
N VAL A 11 7.43 -9.40 -41.38
CA VAL A 11 7.07 -7.99 -41.26
C VAL A 11 7.68 -7.49 -39.96
N ALA A 12 8.73 -6.68 -40.05
CA ALA A 12 9.23 -5.91 -38.92
C ALA A 12 8.58 -4.53 -38.92
N THR A 13 7.57 -4.39 -38.07
CA THR A 13 6.86 -3.15 -37.75
C THR A 13 7.79 -2.12 -37.11
N ALA A 14 7.79 -0.91 -37.67
CA ALA A 14 8.37 0.28 -37.08
C ALA A 14 7.56 0.77 -35.87
N ALA A 15 8.23 1.10 -34.77
CA ALA A 15 7.66 1.93 -33.70
C ALA A 15 8.77 2.61 -32.88
N THR A 16 9.32 3.72 -33.39
CA THR A 16 10.14 4.63 -32.61
C THR A 16 9.21 5.64 -31.92
N GLY A 17 8.72 5.26 -30.74
CA GLY A 17 7.92 6.12 -29.87
C GLY A 17 8.77 6.66 -28.72
N LEU A 18 9.21 7.91 -28.83
CA LEU A 18 9.85 8.69 -27.77
C LEU A 18 8.86 8.90 -26.61
N ILE A 19 9.04 8.14 -25.52
CA ILE A 19 8.39 8.35 -24.23
C ILE A 19 9.34 9.15 -23.35
N GLY A 20 8.90 10.34 -22.94
CA GLY A 20 9.68 11.27 -22.12
C GLY A 20 9.88 10.79 -20.68
N PRO A 21 10.91 11.31 -19.97
CA PRO A 21 11.12 10.98 -18.57
C PRO A 21 10.32 11.89 -17.64
N SER A 22 9.47 11.29 -16.82
CA SER A 22 8.96 11.89 -15.59
C SER A 22 8.94 10.79 -14.54
N ARG A 23 10.04 10.59 -13.80
CA ARG A 23 10.05 9.74 -12.59
C ARG A 23 11.22 10.09 -11.64
N PHE A 24 10.81 10.64 -10.50
CA PHE A 24 11.28 10.34 -9.13
C PHE A 24 12.76 10.49 -8.78
N LEU A 25 13.06 11.48 -7.93
CA LEU A 25 13.82 11.27 -6.70
C LEU A 25 13.39 12.30 -5.65
N VAL A 26 12.39 11.93 -4.84
CA VAL A 26 12.15 12.52 -3.52
C VAL A 26 12.81 11.58 -2.52
N THR A 27 13.95 11.98 -1.99
CA THR A 27 14.54 11.35 -0.81
C THR A 27 14.55 12.37 0.30
N LEU A 28 13.58 12.27 1.21
CA LEU A 28 13.54 12.97 2.48
C LEU A 28 13.83 11.94 3.58
N LEU A 29 14.95 12.07 4.28
CA LEU A 29 15.16 11.41 5.56
C LEU A 29 15.79 12.44 6.53
N ALA A 30 14.98 12.83 7.51
CA ALA A 30 15.41 13.49 8.74
C ALA A 30 16.24 12.48 9.58
N ALA A 31 17.08 12.81 10.57
CA ALA A 31 16.97 13.84 11.58
C ALA A 31 18.20 13.80 12.54
N VAL A 32 18.33 14.86 13.36
CA VAL A 32 18.74 14.85 14.79
C VAL A 32 20.24 15.00 15.18
N SER A 33 20.55 16.25 15.56
CA SER A 33 21.09 16.75 16.85
C SER A 33 22.54 16.56 17.35
N VAL A 34 22.92 17.55 18.19
CA VAL A 34 24.03 17.65 19.19
C VAL A 34 25.29 18.36 18.64
N HIS A 35 25.91 19.40 19.22
CA HIS A 35 25.72 20.35 20.33
C HIS A 35 26.65 21.58 20.09
N PRO A 36 26.68 22.62 20.96
CA PRO A 36 27.18 23.97 20.63
C PRO A 36 28.68 24.15 20.93
N GLU A 37 29.39 24.90 20.10
CA GLU A 37 30.64 25.55 20.52
C GLU A 37 30.93 26.81 19.70
N SER A 38 30.84 27.94 20.37
CA SER A 38 31.32 29.24 19.89
C SER A 38 32.85 29.31 19.92
N PRO A 39 33.46 30.04 18.99
CA PRO A 39 34.49 30.98 19.42
C PRO A 39 34.25 32.38 18.86
N ARG A 40 34.27 33.34 19.79
CA ARG A 40 34.46 34.77 19.53
C ARG A 40 35.86 35.00 18.95
N PRO A 41 36.00 35.95 18.02
CA PRO A 41 37.11 36.89 18.06
C PRO A 41 36.53 38.25 18.41
N GLY A 42 36.82 38.84 19.56
CA GLY A 42 38.19 39.10 19.98
C GLY A 42 38.60 40.44 19.42
N TRP A 43 37.98 41.47 20.00
CA TRP A 43 38.31 42.88 19.98
C TRP A 43 39.77 43.16 19.60
N LEU A 44 39.99 43.69 18.39
CA LEU A 44 41.12 44.57 18.15
C LEU A 44 40.64 45.99 18.43
N SER A 45 41.20 46.51 19.52
CA SER A 45 41.07 47.85 20.06
C SER A 45 41.23 48.94 19.01
N PHE A 46 40.23 49.81 19.00
CA PHE A 46 40.25 51.12 18.37
C PHE A 46 41.23 52.02 19.13
N THR A 47 42.33 52.43 18.51
CA THR A 47 43.00 53.69 18.88
C THR A 47 42.97 54.63 17.69
N SER A 48 41.95 55.49 17.73
CA SER A 48 42.10 56.94 17.53
C SER A 48 42.89 57.38 16.30
N LEU A 49 42.16 57.72 15.23
CA LEU A 49 42.50 58.93 14.48
C LEU A 49 41.26 59.78 14.26
N ALA A 50 41.42 61.03 14.66
CA ALA A 50 40.40 62.02 14.84
C ALA A 50 39.68 62.43 13.55
N SER A 51 38.46 62.92 13.77
CA SER A 51 37.77 63.96 13.00
C SER A 51 37.53 63.70 11.51
N ASN A 52 36.37 63.15 11.19
CA ASN A 52 35.50 63.81 10.19
C ASN A 52 34.06 63.32 10.32
N SER A 53 33.26 63.97 11.17
CA SER A 53 31.80 63.83 11.13
C SER A 53 31.28 64.52 9.88
N LYS A 54 31.28 63.83 8.73
CA LYS A 54 30.50 64.27 7.58
C LYS A 54 29.06 63.76 7.76
N PRO A 55 28.05 64.63 7.66
CA PRO A 55 26.67 64.23 7.84
C PRO A 55 26.29 63.19 6.78
N ILE A 56 25.68 62.09 7.22
CA ILE A 56 25.04 61.11 6.33
C ILE A 56 24.00 61.89 5.54
N PRO A 57 24.12 61.98 4.21
CA PRO A 57 23.19 62.78 3.45
C PRO A 57 21.92 61.94 3.30
N SER A 58 20.77 62.49 3.72
CA SER A 58 19.45 61.86 3.60
C SER A 58 19.01 61.80 2.14
N TRP A 59 19.73 61.05 1.32
CA TRP A 59 19.33 60.74 -0.03
C TRP A 59 18.50 59.47 0.07
N ASN A 60 17.18 59.66 0.16
CA ASN A 60 16.26 58.63 -0.31
C ASN A 60 15.96 58.95 -1.77
N PRO A 61 16.81 58.52 -2.72
CA PRO A 61 16.57 58.80 -4.12
C PRO A 61 15.24 58.19 -4.56
N PRO A 62 14.36 58.94 -5.24
CA PRO A 62 13.05 58.45 -5.66
C PRO A 62 13.15 57.21 -6.58
N TRP A 63 14.30 56.98 -7.20
CA TRP A 63 14.59 55.80 -8.02
C TRP A 63 14.83 54.51 -7.21
N LEU A 64 15.16 54.57 -5.91
CA LEU A 64 15.31 53.35 -5.09
C LEU A 64 13.95 52.70 -4.79
N PHE A 65 12.88 53.49 -4.67
CA PHE A 65 11.53 52.96 -4.54
C PHE A 65 11.09 52.29 -5.85
N SER A 66 11.39 52.91 -7.00
CA SER A 66 11.14 52.31 -8.33
C SER A 66 11.98 51.07 -8.59
N LEU A 67 13.22 51.01 -8.12
CA LEU A 67 14.07 49.82 -8.22
C LEU A 67 13.59 48.72 -7.27
N TRP A 68 13.16 49.05 -6.06
CA TRP A 68 12.57 48.09 -5.12
C TRP A 68 11.21 47.57 -5.62
N ASP A 69 10.38 48.43 -6.24
CA ASP A 69 9.11 48.04 -6.86
C ASP A 69 9.33 47.26 -8.16
N ALA A 70 10.35 47.58 -8.96
CA ALA A 70 10.79 46.77 -10.11
C ALA A 70 11.37 45.42 -9.69
N ILE A 71 12.10 45.34 -8.57
CA ILE A 71 12.58 44.09 -7.98
C ILE A 71 11.41 43.31 -7.35
N ALA A 72 10.43 43.98 -6.74
CA ALA A 72 9.19 43.38 -6.25
C ALA A 72 8.33 42.87 -7.42
N ASP A 73 8.30 43.58 -8.54
CA ASP A 73 7.65 43.19 -9.79
C ASP A 73 8.37 42.06 -10.49
N LEU A 74 9.70 42.00 -10.46
CA LEU A 74 10.45 40.81 -10.88
C LEU A 74 10.15 39.60 -9.98
N ARG A 75 9.95 39.81 -8.67
CA ARG A 75 9.46 38.78 -7.73
C ARG A 75 8.01 38.36 -8.02
N ARG A 76 7.21 39.24 -8.65
CA ARG A 76 5.81 39.00 -9.06
C ARG A 76 5.69 38.48 -10.51
N ALA A 77 6.69 38.69 -11.36
CA ALA A 77 6.80 38.27 -12.75
C ALA A 77 7.33 36.82 -12.80
N ASN A 78 6.50 35.79 -12.79
CA ASN A 78 5.44 35.61 -13.75
C ASN A 78 4.15 35.14 -13.05
N PRO A 79 3.07 35.94 -13.02
CA PRO A 79 1.79 35.51 -12.45
C PRO A 79 1.24 34.28 -13.19
N ASN A 80 1.55 34.14 -14.48
CA ASN A 80 1.20 32.99 -15.29
C ASN A 80 1.94 31.73 -14.83
N PHE A 81 3.24 31.80 -14.54
CA PHE A 81 4.03 30.67 -14.04
C PHE A 81 3.54 30.17 -12.66
N ARG A 82 3.16 31.10 -11.76
CA ARG A 82 2.57 30.72 -10.47
C ARG A 82 1.19 30.09 -10.63
N LYS A 83 0.39 30.58 -11.59
CA LYS A 83 -0.92 30.00 -11.92
C LYS A 83 -0.77 28.61 -12.56
N THR A 84 0.21 28.39 -13.44
CA THR A 84 0.49 27.08 -14.03
C THR A 84 0.96 26.10 -12.96
N LEU A 85 1.90 26.49 -12.09
CA LEU A 85 2.40 25.63 -11.01
C LEU A 85 1.28 25.21 -10.04
N ARG A 86 0.41 26.13 -9.62
CA ARG A 86 -0.79 25.80 -8.80
C ARG A 86 -1.78 24.90 -9.54
N ARG A 87 -1.91 25.04 -10.87
CA ARG A 87 -2.79 24.20 -11.69
C ARG A 87 -2.22 22.80 -11.86
N GLU A 88 -0.91 22.70 -12.04
CA GLU A 88 -0.16 21.44 -12.12
C GLU A 88 -0.16 20.71 -10.79
N GLU A 89 0.12 21.39 -9.67
CA GLU A 89 0.02 20.82 -8.31
C GLU A 89 -1.39 20.30 -8.03
N ARG A 90 -2.44 21.08 -8.35
CA ARG A 90 -3.84 20.61 -8.22
C ARG A 90 -4.16 19.45 -9.15
N ARG A 91 -3.56 19.40 -10.34
CA ARG A 91 -3.74 18.29 -11.29
C ARG A 91 -3.05 17.03 -10.78
N GLN A 92 -1.82 17.15 -10.27
CA GLN A 92 -1.07 16.07 -9.65
C GLN A 92 -1.79 15.55 -8.41
N ALA A 93 -2.21 16.42 -7.50
CA ALA A 93 -2.97 16.02 -6.31
C ALA A 93 -4.33 15.37 -6.65
N ARG A 94 -4.95 15.71 -7.78
CA ARG A 94 -6.15 15.02 -8.28
C ARG A 94 -5.80 13.67 -8.89
N ALA A 95 -4.74 13.62 -9.71
CA ALA A 95 -4.26 12.38 -10.33
C ALA A 95 -3.82 11.37 -9.27
N GLU A 96 -3.05 11.77 -8.26
CA GLU A 96 -2.64 10.89 -7.15
C GLU A 96 -3.84 10.34 -6.38
N LYS A 97 -4.87 11.15 -6.13
CA LYS A 97 -6.11 10.68 -5.50
C LYS A 97 -6.87 9.71 -6.39
N GLU A 98 -6.99 10.00 -7.67
CA GLU A 98 -7.66 9.14 -8.64
C GLU A 98 -6.91 7.82 -8.83
N GLU A 99 -5.58 7.85 -8.89
CA GLU A 99 -4.71 6.67 -8.92
C GLU A 99 -4.85 5.85 -7.65
N ALA A 100 -4.87 6.47 -6.46
CA ALA A 100 -5.07 5.75 -5.19
C ALA A 100 -6.45 5.06 -5.12
N VAL A 101 -7.50 5.74 -5.59
CA VAL A 101 -8.85 5.15 -5.68
C VAL A 101 -8.89 4.03 -6.71
N ALA A 102 -8.27 4.21 -7.88
CA ALA A 102 -8.20 3.19 -8.93
C ALA A 102 -7.42 1.96 -8.47
N GLN A 103 -6.28 2.14 -7.79
CA GLN A 103 -5.50 1.05 -7.22
C GLN A 103 -6.28 0.28 -6.16
N THR A 104 -6.99 0.98 -5.27
CA THR A 104 -7.85 0.33 -4.27
C THR A 104 -8.94 -0.49 -4.94
N LYS A 105 -9.63 0.08 -5.94
CA LYS A 105 -10.67 -0.62 -6.70
C LYS A 105 -10.11 -1.83 -7.47
N GLN A 106 -8.90 -1.71 -8.00
CA GLN A 106 -8.24 -2.82 -8.70
C GLN A 106 -7.92 -3.95 -7.72
N LYS A 107 -7.32 -3.65 -6.57
CA LYS A 107 -7.07 -4.65 -5.52
C LYS A 107 -8.34 -5.40 -5.11
N ARG A 108 -9.47 -4.70 -4.93
CA ARG A 108 -10.75 -5.35 -4.63
C ARG A 108 -11.19 -6.33 -5.71
N ARG A 109 -11.00 -5.98 -6.98
CA ARG A 109 -11.34 -6.85 -8.10
C ARG A 109 -10.42 -8.07 -8.15
N ASP A 110 -9.13 -7.87 -7.91
CA ASP A 110 -8.16 -8.95 -7.87
C ASP A 110 -8.49 -9.95 -6.74
N ILE A 111 -8.87 -9.44 -5.57
CA ILE A 111 -9.35 -10.26 -4.44
C ILE A 111 -10.59 -11.07 -4.82
N GLN A 112 -11.61 -10.44 -5.42
CA GLN A 112 -12.85 -11.11 -5.83
C GLN A 112 -12.59 -12.20 -6.88
N ALA A 113 -11.80 -11.89 -7.91
CA ALA A 113 -11.44 -12.84 -8.95
C ALA A 113 -10.66 -14.05 -8.38
N ALA A 114 -9.78 -13.80 -7.41
CA ALA A 114 -9.02 -14.87 -6.75
C ALA A 114 -9.93 -15.79 -5.91
N VAL A 115 -10.92 -15.22 -5.21
CA VAL A 115 -11.93 -16.00 -4.47
C VAL A 115 -12.80 -16.81 -5.41
N ASP A 116 -13.30 -16.22 -6.50
CA ASP A 116 -14.12 -16.92 -7.49
C ASP A 116 -13.35 -18.10 -8.11
N ALA A 117 -12.07 -17.90 -8.47
CA ALA A 117 -11.22 -18.95 -8.98
C ALA A 117 -11.03 -20.10 -7.97
N ALA A 118 -10.86 -19.79 -6.69
CA ALA A 118 -10.76 -20.81 -5.65
C ALA A 118 -12.07 -21.59 -5.43
N ILE A 119 -13.22 -20.93 -5.60
CA ILE A 119 -14.54 -21.59 -5.52
C ILE A 119 -14.76 -22.49 -6.75
N GLU A 120 -14.35 -22.04 -7.95
CA GLU A 120 -14.45 -22.80 -9.20
C GLU A 120 -13.57 -24.05 -9.19
N GLU A 121 -12.37 -23.99 -8.61
CA GLU A 121 -11.48 -25.14 -8.39
C GLU A 121 -12.15 -26.23 -7.54
N GLY A 122 -13.01 -25.82 -6.61
CA GLY A 122 -13.72 -26.71 -5.68
C GLY A 122 -12.89 -27.10 -4.46
N PHE A 123 -13.54 -27.76 -3.51
CA PHE A 123 -12.94 -28.15 -2.23
C PHE A 123 -13.05 -29.66 -2.01
N PRO A 124 -12.05 -30.29 -1.37
CA PRO A 124 -12.10 -31.70 -1.05
C PRO A 124 -13.27 -32.02 -0.13
N THR A 125 -13.89 -33.19 -0.34
CA THR A 125 -15.05 -33.63 0.45
C THR A 125 -14.66 -34.63 1.54
N GLY A 126 -13.63 -35.44 1.31
CA GLY A 126 -13.14 -36.44 2.25
C GLY A 126 -12.44 -35.82 3.47
N VAL A 127 -12.64 -36.41 4.65
CA VAL A 127 -12.04 -35.90 5.91
C VAL A 127 -10.52 -35.85 5.85
N ASN A 128 -9.89 -36.95 5.39
CA ASN A 128 -8.43 -37.03 5.27
C ASN A 128 -7.87 -36.03 4.23
N GLU A 129 -8.56 -35.86 3.10
CA GLU A 129 -8.17 -34.91 2.06
C GLU A 129 -8.31 -33.46 2.54
N LYS A 130 -9.36 -33.16 3.32
CA LYS A 130 -9.55 -31.84 3.94
C LYS A 130 -8.44 -31.51 4.92
N GLU A 131 -7.99 -32.47 5.73
CA GLU A 131 -6.88 -32.25 6.66
C GLU A 131 -5.57 -31.98 5.93
N GLN A 132 -5.28 -32.74 4.86
CA GLN A 132 -4.10 -32.51 4.02
C GLN A 132 -4.15 -31.14 3.34
N TYR A 133 -5.29 -30.80 2.73
CA TYR A 133 -5.53 -29.51 2.08
C TYR A 133 -5.36 -28.36 3.09
N PHE A 134 -5.92 -28.49 4.29
CA PHE A 134 -5.75 -27.51 5.35
C PHE A 134 -4.27 -27.28 5.67
N MET A 135 -3.51 -28.35 5.92
CA MET A 135 -2.09 -28.23 6.29
C MET A 135 -1.25 -27.64 5.15
N GLU A 136 -1.51 -28.05 3.92
CA GLU A 136 -0.82 -27.52 2.74
C GLU A 136 -1.03 -26.02 2.60
N TYR A 137 -2.28 -25.55 2.66
CA TYR A 137 -2.59 -24.14 2.47
C TYR A 137 -2.22 -23.27 3.67
N VAL A 138 -2.24 -23.79 4.90
CA VAL A 138 -1.70 -23.07 6.06
C VAL A 138 -0.19 -22.83 5.90
N GLN A 139 0.56 -23.87 5.52
CA GLN A 139 2.00 -23.73 5.29
C GLN A 139 2.31 -22.78 4.14
N GLN A 140 1.61 -22.90 3.01
CA GLN A 140 1.77 -21.99 1.88
C GLN A 140 1.40 -20.54 2.26
N GLY A 141 0.34 -20.36 3.03
CA GLY A 141 -0.10 -19.06 3.54
C GLY A 141 0.93 -18.40 4.42
N GLU A 142 1.56 -19.15 5.34
CA GLU A 142 2.64 -18.64 6.19
C GLU A 142 3.88 -18.25 5.40
N VAL A 143 4.28 -19.06 4.41
CA VAL A 143 5.40 -18.74 3.53
C VAL A 143 5.13 -17.45 2.74
N MET A 144 3.95 -17.32 2.15
CA MET A 144 3.58 -16.13 1.37
C MET A 144 3.35 -14.89 2.25
N ALA A 145 2.89 -15.07 3.49
CA ALA A 145 2.67 -13.97 4.44
C ALA A 145 3.97 -13.29 4.86
N SER A 146 5.12 -13.99 4.76
CA SER A 146 6.43 -13.39 5.00
C SER A 146 6.76 -12.29 3.98
N ASP A 147 6.20 -12.37 2.76
CA ASP A 147 6.42 -11.41 1.68
C ASP A 147 5.30 -10.35 1.62
N PRO A 148 5.61 -9.06 1.85
CA PRO A 148 4.60 -7.99 1.88
C PRO A 148 3.94 -7.72 0.51
N THR A 149 4.55 -8.21 -0.57
CA THR A 149 4.02 -8.07 -1.94
C THR A 149 2.97 -9.12 -2.27
N ARG A 150 2.91 -10.24 -1.52
CA ARG A 150 2.05 -11.41 -1.80
C ARG A 150 0.90 -11.54 -0.81
N THR A 151 0.45 -10.42 -0.24
CA THR A 151 -0.62 -10.39 0.77
C THR A 151 -1.94 -10.99 0.28
N ILE A 152 -2.28 -10.82 -1.00
CA ILE A 152 -3.49 -11.41 -1.60
C ILE A 152 -3.35 -12.94 -1.71
N ASP A 153 -2.22 -13.43 -2.20
CA ASP A 153 -1.94 -14.86 -2.34
C ASP A 153 -1.94 -15.57 -0.96
N ALA A 154 -1.32 -14.94 0.04
CA ALA A 154 -1.30 -15.43 1.41
C ALA A 154 -2.71 -15.51 2.01
N ALA A 155 -3.51 -14.44 1.86
CA ALA A 155 -4.89 -14.42 2.32
C ALA A 155 -5.75 -15.48 1.64
N LEU A 156 -5.52 -15.73 0.34
CA LEU A 156 -6.23 -16.76 -0.42
C LEU A 156 -5.92 -18.16 0.12
N ALA A 157 -4.67 -18.45 0.49
CA ALA A 157 -4.30 -19.71 1.11
C ALA A 157 -5.01 -19.91 2.46
N PHE A 158 -5.04 -18.88 3.32
CA PHE A 158 -5.78 -18.94 4.58
C PHE A 158 -7.31 -19.07 4.38
N TYR A 159 -7.87 -18.43 3.35
CA TYR A 159 -9.27 -18.57 2.96
C TYR A 159 -9.59 -20.02 2.54
N LYS A 160 -8.72 -20.63 1.73
CA LYS A 160 -8.84 -22.04 1.32
C LYS A 160 -8.80 -22.99 2.52
N ALA A 161 -7.89 -22.75 3.47
CA ALA A 161 -7.84 -23.50 4.73
C ALA A 161 -9.10 -23.30 5.58
N LEU A 162 -9.65 -22.09 5.66
CA LEU A 162 -10.90 -21.79 6.37
C LEU A 162 -12.10 -22.56 5.82
N LYS A 163 -12.16 -22.74 4.49
CA LYS A 163 -13.27 -23.42 3.82
C LYS A 163 -13.42 -24.89 4.15
N VAL A 164 -12.31 -25.57 4.42
CA VAL A 164 -12.31 -27.00 4.73
C VAL A 164 -12.40 -27.28 6.23
N TYR A 165 -12.33 -26.24 7.07
CA TYR A 165 -12.31 -26.35 8.52
C TYR A 165 -13.73 -26.42 9.12
N PRO A 166 -14.01 -27.34 10.06
CA PRO A 166 -15.37 -27.55 10.60
C PRO A 166 -15.88 -26.38 11.45
N THR A 167 -14.99 -25.63 12.11
CA THR A 167 -15.33 -24.52 13.03
C THR A 167 -14.57 -23.25 12.64
N PRO A 168 -14.92 -22.57 11.54
CA PRO A 168 -14.13 -21.46 10.98
C PRO A 168 -13.91 -20.30 11.97
N ARG A 169 -14.83 -20.10 12.92
CA ARG A 169 -14.70 -19.09 13.99
C ARG A 169 -13.50 -19.31 14.91
N ASP A 170 -13.22 -20.57 15.26
CA ASP A 170 -12.10 -20.88 16.15
C ASP A 170 -10.78 -20.63 15.43
N LEU A 171 -10.69 -21.03 14.16
CA LEU A 171 -9.51 -20.82 13.33
C LEU A 171 -9.21 -19.32 13.12
N ILE A 172 -10.22 -18.48 12.92
CA ILE A 172 -10.04 -17.01 12.84
C ILE A 172 -9.44 -16.46 14.15
N SER A 173 -9.84 -16.99 15.31
CA SER A 173 -9.31 -16.53 16.60
C SER A 173 -7.82 -16.86 16.81
N ILE A 174 -7.34 -17.91 16.14
CA ILE A 174 -5.91 -18.28 16.12
C ILE A 174 -5.18 -17.35 15.15
N TYR A 175 -5.72 -17.12 13.96
CA TYR A 175 -5.11 -16.22 12.97
C TYR A 175 -5.00 -14.78 13.46
N ASP A 176 -5.97 -14.28 14.23
CA ASP A 176 -5.90 -12.95 14.85
C ASP A 176 -4.67 -12.77 15.77
N LYS A 177 -4.12 -13.87 16.30
CA LYS A 177 -2.95 -13.86 17.19
C LYS A 177 -1.63 -14.07 16.46
N THR A 178 -1.63 -14.85 15.37
CA THR A 178 -0.40 -15.34 14.74
C THR A 178 -0.13 -14.72 13.37
N VAL A 179 -1.15 -14.25 12.66
CA VAL A 179 -1.04 -13.72 11.30
C VAL A 179 -0.99 -12.19 11.33
N ASP A 180 -0.12 -11.61 10.50
CA ASP A 180 -0.01 -10.16 10.35
C ASP A 180 -1.33 -9.51 9.94
N LYS A 181 -1.65 -8.35 10.54
CA LYS A 181 -2.88 -7.58 10.27
C LYS A 181 -3.09 -7.27 8.77
N ARG A 182 -2.00 -7.09 8.01
CA ARG A 182 -2.05 -6.83 6.56
C ARG A 182 -2.77 -7.94 5.78
N VAL A 183 -2.52 -9.20 6.16
CA VAL A 183 -3.14 -10.38 5.53
C VAL A 183 -4.56 -10.55 6.04
N LEU A 184 -4.80 -10.31 7.33
CA LEU A 184 -6.13 -10.37 7.94
C LEU A 184 -7.11 -9.35 7.33
N ASP A 185 -6.65 -8.13 7.02
CA ASP A 185 -7.48 -7.11 6.38
C ASP A 185 -7.96 -7.57 4.99
N VAL A 186 -7.10 -8.26 4.22
CA VAL A 186 -7.47 -8.84 2.91
C VAL A 186 -8.36 -10.07 3.07
N LEU A 187 -8.07 -10.93 4.05
CA LEU A 187 -8.90 -12.10 4.37
C LEU A 187 -10.32 -11.69 4.78
N ALA A 188 -10.47 -10.63 5.56
CA ALA A 188 -11.77 -10.07 5.93
C ALA A 188 -12.54 -9.57 4.69
N GLU A 189 -11.85 -9.00 3.70
CA GLU A 189 -12.48 -8.62 2.43
C GLU A 189 -12.95 -9.84 1.62
N MET A 190 -12.18 -10.93 1.61
CA MET A 190 -12.58 -12.21 0.98
C MET A 190 -13.81 -12.81 1.66
N ILE A 191 -13.83 -12.85 3.00
CA ILE A 191 -14.97 -13.36 3.78
C ILE A 191 -16.21 -12.48 3.57
N ALA A 192 -16.05 -11.16 3.51
CA ALA A 192 -17.18 -10.25 3.27
C ALA A 192 -17.80 -10.42 1.87
N TYR A 193 -17.00 -10.84 0.90
CA TYR A 193 -17.46 -11.18 -0.45
C TYR A 193 -18.16 -12.54 -0.48
N ASP A 194 -17.56 -13.56 0.15
CA ASP A 194 -18.12 -14.91 0.19
C ASP A 194 -19.08 -15.13 1.37
N LYS A 195 -20.37 -14.98 1.06
CA LYS A 195 -21.46 -15.16 2.02
C LYS A 195 -21.70 -16.60 2.47
N SER A 196 -21.07 -17.58 1.83
CA SER A 196 -21.24 -19.00 2.23
C SER A 196 -20.41 -19.38 3.45
N LEU A 197 -19.47 -18.52 3.89
CA LEU A 197 -18.78 -18.62 5.17
C LEU A 197 -19.61 -17.95 6.27
N ASP A 198 -20.63 -18.66 6.78
CA ASP A 198 -21.44 -18.19 7.91
C ASP A 198 -20.68 -18.29 9.24
N LEU A 199 -19.89 -17.26 9.57
CA LEU A 199 -19.19 -17.13 10.86
C LEU A 199 -20.13 -16.93 12.07
N ASN A 200 -21.39 -16.64 11.80
CA ASN A 200 -22.46 -16.50 12.79
C ASN A 200 -23.18 -17.81 13.10
N SER A 201 -23.00 -18.85 12.28
CA SER A 201 -23.53 -20.17 12.61
C SER A 201 -22.71 -20.74 13.78
N GLN A 202 -23.33 -20.78 14.95
CA GLN A 202 -22.88 -21.68 16.01
C GLN A 202 -22.82 -23.08 15.38
N PRO A 203 -21.73 -23.86 15.58
CA PRO A 203 -21.81 -25.26 15.20
C PRO A 203 -23.05 -25.81 15.91
N ALA A 204 -23.92 -26.51 15.16
CA ALA A 204 -24.94 -27.34 15.76
C ALA A 204 -24.20 -28.23 16.76
N ALA A 205 -24.27 -27.85 18.04
CA ALA A 205 -23.71 -28.63 19.10
C ALA A 205 -24.37 -29.99 18.93
N VAL A 206 -23.58 -30.98 18.54
CA VAL A 206 -23.94 -32.38 18.76
C VAL A 206 -24.16 -32.44 20.26
N ASN A 207 -25.42 -32.34 20.67
CA ASN A 207 -25.79 -32.39 22.06
C ASN A 207 -25.32 -33.76 22.54
N LEU A 208 -24.25 -33.80 23.34
CA LEU A 208 -23.76 -35.02 23.97
C LEU A 208 -24.87 -35.72 24.78
N ALA A 209 -25.94 -34.99 25.11
CA ALA A 209 -27.19 -35.50 25.67
C ALA A 209 -27.95 -36.47 24.76
N ASP A 210 -27.93 -36.32 23.42
CA ASP A 210 -28.61 -37.24 22.50
C ASP A 210 -27.87 -38.57 22.34
N LEU A 211 -26.55 -38.61 22.60
CA LEU A 211 -25.76 -39.84 22.51
C LEU A 211 -25.75 -40.65 23.83
N MET A 212 -26.10 -40.04 24.96
CA MET A 212 -26.19 -40.72 26.28
C MET A 212 -27.64 -41.00 26.73
N GLY A 213 -28.65 -40.62 25.95
CA GLY A 213 -30.07 -40.73 26.32
C GLY A 213 -30.69 -42.13 26.21
N ASP A 214 -30.00 -43.12 25.61
CA ASP A 214 -30.59 -44.41 25.24
C ASP A 214 -29.80 -45.62 25.80
N ILE A 215 -29.48 -45.59 27.09
CA ILE A 215 -29.05 -46.80 27.81
C ILE A 215 -30.32 -47.48 28.35
N PRO A 216 -30.80 -48.59 27.75
CA PRO A 216 -31.87 -49.36 28.33
C PRO A 216 -31.37 -49.91 29.68
N THR A 217 -31.93 -49.41 30.76
CA THR A 217 -31.76 -49.98 32.10
C THR A 217 -32.48 -51.32 32.09
N ALA A 218 -31.75 -52.37 31.73
CA ALA A 218 -32.20 -53.76 31.86
C ALA A 218 -32.43 -54.06 33.35
N GLY A 219 -33.64 -54.55 33.65
CA GLY A 219 -34.17 -54.74 34.99
C GLY A 219 -33.35 -55.63 35.92
N LEU A 220 -33.45 -55.28 37.20
CA LEU A 220 -33.00 -56.07 38.34
C LEU A 220 -33.98 -55.80 39.50
N ASP A 221 -35.22 -56.27 39.33
CA ASP A 221 -36.14 -56.72 40.39
C ASP A 221 -37.28 -57.54 39.76
#